data_AF-A0AAV5JSI6-F1
#
_entry.id   AF-A0AAV5JSI6-F1
#
_cell.length_a   1.000
_cell.length_b   1.000
_cell.length_c   1.000
_cell.angle_alpha   90.00
_cell.angle_beta   90.00
_cell.angle_gamma   90.00
#
_symmetry.space_group_name_H-M   'P 1'
#
loop_
_entity.id
_entity.type
_entity.pdbx_description
1 polymer ?
#
loop_
_entity_poly.entity_id
_entity_poly.type
_entity_poly.pdbx_seq_one_letter_code
_entity_poly.pdbx_strand_id
1 'polypeptide(L)'
;MVNVLYEFLSCAIGGGHILHMVCDLTIAEDNAIFGQTGAKIGPKKAREMSFLTRFYTASEAEKMGLVNTVVPELGGNATFLYYGTEEGNEGRTAYMQRRRPDFSKFPPRP
;
A
#
# COMPACT_ATOMS: atom_id res chain seq x y z
N MET A 1 -16.26 6.89 5.75
CA MET A 1 -15.62 6.27 4.57
C MET A 1 -14.15 6.58 4.70
N VAL A 2 -13.37 5.63 5.22
CA VAL A 2 -11.91 5.70 5.21
C VAL A 2 -11.51 4.89 3.99
N ASN A 3 -10.92 5.53 2.99
CA ASN A 3 -10.46 4.83 1.80
C ASN A 3 -9.08 4.28 2.10
N VAL A 4 -9.04 3.16 2.83
CA VAL A 4 -7.81 2.40 3.05
C VAL A 4 -7.50 1.63 1.77
N LEU A 5 -6.74 2.24 0.85
CA LEU A 5 -6.08 1.49 -0.21
C LEU A 5 -4.78 0.94 0.35
N TYR A 6 -4.80 -0.34 0.72
CA TYR A 6 -3.63 -1.13 1.10
C TYR A 6 -2.85 -1.44 -0.18
N GLU A 7 -2.15 -0.45 -0.70
CA GLU A 7 -1.43 -0.56 -1.98
C GLU A 7 0.01 -0.97 -1.65
N PHE A 8 0.30 -2.27 -1.77
CA PHE A 8 1.67 -2.80 -1.74
C PHE A 8 2.38 -2.33 -3.01
N LEU A 9 2.91 -1.10 -3.00
CA LEU A 9 3.67 -0.59 -4.14
C LEU A 9 5.08 -1.18 -4.11
N SER A 10 5.31 -2.20 -4.92
CA SER A 10 6.67 -2.60 -5.30
C SER A 10 7.36 -1.47 -6.09
N CYS A 11 6.60 -0.61 -6.78
CA CYS A 11 7.13 0.54 -7.51
C CYS A 11 6.09 1.65 -7.72
N ALA A 12 6.39 2.86 -7.20
CA ALA A 12 5.53 4.04 -7.19
C ALA A 12 6.14 5.19 -8.00
N ILE A 13 5.99 5.14 -9.33
CA ILE A 13 6.60 6.12 -10.23
C ILE A 13 5.52 6.93 -10.95
N GLY A 14 5.71 8.26 -11.00
CA GLY A 14 4.93 9.14 -11.88
C GLY A 14 3.46 9.19 -11.48
N GLY A 15 2.55 8.71 -12.33
CA GLY A 15 1.10 8.70 -12.08
C GLY A 15 0.70 7.85 -10.87
N GLY A 16 1.35 6.68 -10.68
CA GLY A 16 1.14 5.83 -9.50
C GLY A 16 1.57 6.52 -8.20
N HIS A 17 2.56 7.43 -8.27
CA HIS A 17 2.96 8.21 -7.10
C HIS A 17 1.88 9.23 -6.67
N ILE A 18 1.09 9.73 -7.62
CA ILE A 18 0.00 10.67 -7.30
C ILE A 18 -1.15 9.95 -6.62
N LEU A 19 -1.43 8.71 -7.04
CA LEU A 19 -2.50 7.90 -6.45
C LEU A 19 -2.21 7.56 -4.99
N HIS A 20 -0.95 7.19 -4.68
CA HIS A 20 -0.50 6.94 -3.31
C HIS A 20 -0.71 8.18 -2.41
N MET A 21 -0.40 9.39 -2.90
CA MET A 21 -0.55 10.62 -2.11
C MET A 21 -2.01 11.00 -1.81
N VAL A 22 -2.97 10.44 -2.54
CA VAL A 22 -4.41 10.68 -2.32
C VAL A 22 -4.99 9.68 -1.31
N CYS A 23 -4.26 8.61 -0.99
CA CYS A 23 -4.69 7.60 -0.04
C CYS A 23 -4.58 8.10 1.42
N ASP A 24 -5.50 7.64 2.28
CA ASP A 24 -5.49 7.98 3.71
C ASP A 24 -4.30 7.34 4.46
N LEU A 25 -3.86 6.16 3.99
CA LEU A 25 -2.78 5.35 4.57
C LEU A 25 -1.99 4.69 3.44
N THR A 26 -0.66 4.73 3.52
CA THR A 26 0.26 4.10 2.57
C THR A 26 1.23 3.17 3.30
N ILE A 27 1.26 1.90 2.91
CA ILE A 27 2.13 0.86 3.46
C ILE A 27 3.02 0.35 2.33
N ALA A 28 4.33 0.36 2.54
CA ALA A 28 5.31 -0.01 1.52
C ALA A 28 6.02 -1.31 1.87
N GLU A 29 6.42 -2.07 0.85
CA GLU A 29 7.36 -3.18 1.05
C GLU A 29 8.80 -2.64 1.20
N ASP A 30 9.67 -3.41 1.84
CA ASP A 30 11.08 -3.07 2.03
C ASP A 30 11.84 -2.83 0.72
N ASN A 31 11.46 -3.53 -0.35
CA ASN A 31 12.02 -3.35 -1.69
C ASN A 31 11.31 -2.27 -2.54
N ALA A 32 10.36 -1.52 -1.96
CA ALA A 32 9.60 -0.52 -2.70
C ALA A 32 10.48 0.67 -3.15
N ILE A 33 10.23 1.14 -4.37
CA ILE A 33 10.89 2.31 -4.95
C ILE A 33 9.86 3.41 -5.24
N PHE A 34 10.14 4.63 -4.78
CA PHE A 34 9.30 5.81 -4.97
C PHE A 34 10.00 6.84 -5.85
N GLY A 35 9.27 7.44 -6.78
CA GLY A 35 9.79 8.54 -7.59
C GLY A 35 8.68 9.30 -8.28
N GLN A 36 8.94 10.57 -8.62
CA GLN A 36 7.98 11.34 -9.41
C GLN A 36 8.64 11.95 -10.64
N THR A 37 8.17 11.49 -11.80
CA THR A 37 8.53 12.07 -13.10
C THR A 37 7.49 13.13 -13.45
N GLY A 38 7.69 14.35 -12.94
CA GLY A 38 6.77 15.46 -13.18
C GLY A 38 6.91 16.59 -12.16
N ALA A 39 6.91 17.83 -12.65
CA ALA A 39 7.05 19.03 -11.85
C ALA A 39 5.77 19.33 -11.05
N LYS A 40 5.78 19.01 -9.74
CA LYS A 40 4.80 19.56 -8.80
C LYS A 40 5.45 20.68 -8.00
N ILE A 41 4.77 21.83 -7.92
CA ILE A 41 5.16 22.93 -7.05
C ILE A 41 4.77 22.54 -5.62
N GLY A 42 5.78 22.31 -4.77
CA GLY A 42 5.58 21.88 -3.38
C GLY A 42 6.73 22.29 -2.47
N PRO A 43 6.73 21.86 -1.19
CA PRO A 43 7.82 22.12 -0.23
C PRO A 43 9.17 21.57 -0.73
N LYS A 44 10.29 21.95 -0.08
CA LYS A 44 11.67 21.66 -0.55
C LYS A 44 11.88 20.19 -1.00
N LYS A 45 11.33 19.23 -0.26
CA LYS A 45 11.43 17.79 -0.59
C LYS A 45 10.59 17.33 -1.79
N ALA A 46 9.40 17.91 -1.98
CA ALA A 46 8.60 17.64 -3.18
C ALA A 46 9.30 18.16 -4.45
N ARG A 47 9.95 19.34 -4.36
CA ARG A 47 10.76 19.89 -5.46
C ARG A 47 11.98 19.02 -5.77
N GLU A 48 12.68 18.54 -4.74
CA GLU A 48 13.84 17.66 -4.92
C GLU A 48 13.45 16.38 -5.69
N MET A 49 12.37 15.72 -5.28
CA MET A 49 11.86 14.53 -5.94
C MET A 49 11.40 14.81 -7.39
N SER A 50 10.68 15.91 -7.62
CA SER A 50 10.15 16.28 -8.94
C SER A 50 11.20 16.80 -9.94
N PHE A 51 12.19 17.58 -9.49
CA PHE A 51 13.18 18.20 -10.38
C PHE A 51 14.39 17.32 -10.65
N LEU A 52 14.82 16.51 -9.67
CA LEU A 52 15.97 15.62 -9.84
C LEU A 52 15.58 14.22 -10.31
N THR A 53 14.27 13.94 -10.41
CA THR A 53 13.73 12.62 -10.79
C THR A 53 14.44 11.47 -10.07
N ARG A 54 14.75 11.67 -8.78
CA ARG A 54 15.48 10.68 -7.98
C ARG A 54 14.53 9.62 -7.47
N PHE A 55 15.03 8.40 -7.47
CA PHE A 55 14.38 7.27 -6.82
C PHE A 55 14.74 7.23 -5.34
N TYR A 56 13.75 6.94 -4.53
CA TYR A 56 13.87 6.79 -3.09
C TYR A 56 13.45 5.37 -2.71
N THR A 57 14.22 4.78 -1.81
CA THR A 57 13.91 3.48 -1.22
C THR A 57 12.77 3.60 -0.20
N ALA A 58 12.13 2.49 0.15
CA ALA A 58 11.09 2.45 1.18
C ALA A 58 11.52 3.10 2.50
N SER A 59 12.75 2.84 2.97
CA SER A 59 13.29 3.42 4.20
C SER A 59 13.52 4.93 4.12
N GLU A 60 13.85 5.46 2.94
CA GLU A 60 13.98 6.90 2.74
C GLU A 60 12.62 7.57 2.65
N ALA A 61 11.65 6.93 1.99
CA ALA A 61 10.28 7.39 1.91
C ALA A 61 9.62 7.47 3.30
N GLU A 62 9.86 6.49 4.16
CA GLU A 62 9.37 6.49 5.55
C GLU A 62 9.95 7.66 6.36
N LYS A 63 11.27 7.88 6.29
CA LYS A 63 11.94 9.02 6.95
C LYS A 63 11.44 10.37 6.44
N MET A 64 11.02 10.44 5.19
CA MET A 64 10.45 11.63 4.57
C MET A 64 8.96 11.82 4.87
N GLY A 65 8.31 10.85 5.54
CA GLY A 65 6.88 10.87 5.83
C GLY A 65 6.00 10.64 4.60
N LEU A 66 6.54 10.06 3.54
CA LEU A 66 5.80 9.69 2.32
C LEU A 66 4.98 8.42 2.50
N VAL A 67 5.42 7.53 3.40
CA VAL A 67 4.75 6.27 3.73
C VAL A 67 4.61 6.18 5.24
N ASN A 68 3.55 5.52 5.71
CA ASN A 68 3.27 5.41 7.14
C ASN A 68 4.14 4.34 7.81
N THR A 69 4.37 3.22 7.12
CA THR A 69 5.18 2.12 7.63
C THR A 69 5.70 1.25 6.49
N VAL A 70 6.85 0.62 6.73
CA VAL A 70 7.47 -0.34 5.82
C VAL A 70 7.34 -1.75 6.41
N VAL A 71 6.86 -2.69 5.60
CA VAL A 71 6.73 -4.10 5.98
C VAL A 71 7.62 -4.98 5.09
N PRO A 72 8.11 -6.13 5.56
CA PRO A 72 8.83 -7.07 4.70
C PRO A 72 7.93 -7.57 3.55
N GLU A 73 8.50 -7.74 2.36
CA GLU A 73 7.80 -8.30 1.17
C GLU A 73 7.03 -9.60 1.48
N LEU A 74 7.57 -10.46 2.35
CA LEU A 74 6.90 -11.70 2.75
C LEU A 74 5.55 -11.45 3.46
N GLY A 75 5.44 -10.37 4.24
CA GLY A 75 4.20 -9.98 4.91
C GLY A 75 3.15 -9.45 3.93
N GLY A 76 3.59 -8.77 2.86
CA GLY A 76 2.70 -8.30 1.79
C GLY A 76 2.16 -9.45 0.96
N ASN A 77 3.05 -10.33 0.52
CA ASN A 77 2.69 -11.55 -0.21
C ASN A 77 1.76 -12.47 0.61
N ALA A 78 1.97 -12.60 1.92
CA ALA A 78 1.07 -13.35 2.80
C ALA A 78 -0.36 -12.78 2.81
N THR A 79 -0.49 -11.45 2.83
CA THR A 79 -1.78 -10.77 2.79
C THR A 79 -2.45 -10.96 1.43
N PHE A 80 -1.69 -10.85 0.34
CA PHE A 80 -2.18 -11.12 -1.01
C PHE A 80 -2.67 -12.57 -1.16
N LEU A 81 -1.91 -13.55 -0.68
CA LEU A 81 -2.29 -14.95 -0.67
C LEU A 81 -3.55 -15.18 0.16
N TYR A 82 -3.69 -14.51 1.31
CA TYR A 82 -4.90 -14.57 2.13
C TYR A 82 -6.14 -14.06 1.38
N TYR A 83 -6.05 -12.95 0.65
CA TYR A 83 -7.15 -12.47 -0.17
C TYR A 83 -7.53 -13.43 -1.31
N GLY A 84 -6.60 -14.29 -1.76
CA GLY A 84 -6.86 -15.37 -2.69
C GLY A 84 -7.57 -16.59 -2.10
N THR A 85 -7.69 -16.69 -0.78
CA THR A 85 -8.34 -17.83 -0.11
C THR A 85 -9.86 -17.72 -0.08
N GLU A 86 -10.53 -18.86 0.09
CA GLU A 86 -11.99 -18.90 0.31
C GLU A 86 -12.41 -18.17 1.61
N GLU A 87 -11.53 -18.16 2.62
CA GLU A 87 -11.75 -17.48 3.89
C GLU A 87 -11.75 -15.95 3.74
N GLY A 88 -10.76 -15.41 3.01
CA GLY A 88 -10.72 -13.98 2.69
C GLY A 88 -11.91 -13.53 1.84
N ASN A 89 -12.32 -14.35 0.88
CA ASN A 89 -13.47 -14.08 0.01
C ASN A 89 -14.82 -14.12 0.75
N GLU A 90 -14.97 -15.02 1.74
CA GLU A 90 -16.15 -15.07 2.62
C GLU A 90 -16.31 -13.76 3.40
N GLY A 91 -15.23 -13.25 4.02
CA GLY A 91 -15.24 -11.98 4.74
C GLY A 91 -15.60 -10.79 3.83
N ARG A 92 -15.01 -10.74 2.62
CA ARG A 92 -15.32 -9.72 1.61
C ARG A 92 -16.79 -9.76 1.20
N THR A 93 -17.32 -10.96 0.92
CA THR A 93 -18.70 -11.16 0.46
C THR A 93 -19.70 -10.81 1.56
N ALA A 94 -19.42 -11.20 2.79
CA ALA A 94 -20.25 -10.88 3.94
C ALA A 94 -20.34 -9.36 4.18
N TYR A 95 -19.21 -8.65 4.05
CA TYR A 95 -19.17 -7.20 4.16
C TYR A 95 -20.00 -6.52 3.06
N MET A 96 -19.84 -6.95 1.80
CA MET A 96 -20.62 -6.41 0.67
C MET A 96 -22.13 -6.65 0.84
N GLN A 97 -22.50 -7.82 1.37
CA GLN A 97 -23.89 -8.20 1.62
C GLN A 97 -24.43 -7.68 2.96
N ARG A 98 -23.63 -6.93 3.75
CA ARG A 98 -23.96 -6.45 5.10
C ARG A 98 -24.49 -7.55 6.05
N ARG A 99 -24.04 -8.79 5.85
CA ARG A 99 -24.38 -9.93 6.71
C ARG A 99 -23.21 -10.24 7.64
N ARG A 100 -23.48 -11.00 8.70
CA ARG A 100 -22.39 -11.52 9.53
C ARG A 100 -21.57 -12.55 8.72
N PRO A 101 -20.24 -12.49 8.77
CA PRO A 101 -19.39 -13.49 8.13
C PRO A 101 -19.49 -14.82 8.88
N ASP A 102 -19.45 -15.92 8.13
CA ASP A 102 -19.48 -17.27 8.68
C ASP A 102 -18.12 -17.96 8.45
N PHE A 103 -17.31 -18.01 9.51
CA PHE A 103 -16.00 -18.67 9.50
C PHE A 103 -16.04 -20.09 10.08
N SER A 104 -17.23 -20.62 10.43
CA SER A 104 -17.34 -21.96 11.04
C SER A 104 -16.85 -23.09 10.12
N LYS A 105 -16.87 -22.85 8.81
CA LYS A 105 -16.39 -23.75 7.76
C LYS A 105 -14.85 -23.82 7.63
N PHE A 106 -14.11 -22.89 8.24
CA PHE A 106 -12.66 -22.85 8.16
C PHE A 106 -12.04 -23.30 9.50
N PRO A 107 -11.45 -24.50 9.58
CA PRO A 107 -10.84 -24.97 10.82
C PRO A 107 -9.55 -24.18 11.14
N PRO A 108 -9.28 -23.87 12.42
CA PRO A 108 -8.04 -23.21 12.81
C PRO A 108 -6.84 -24.12 12.47
N ARG A 109 -5.85 -23.55 11.79
CA ARG A 109 -4.61 -24.27 11.49
C ARG A 109 -3.77 -24.42 12.77
N PRO A 110 -3.07 -25.56 12.95
CA PRO A 110 -2.26 -25.84 14.13
C PRO A 110 -1.08 -24.87 14.29
#